data_AF-A0A371LY18-F1
#
_entry.id   AF-A0A371LY18-F1
#
_cell.length_a   1.000
_cell.length_b   1.000
_cell.length_c   1.000
_cell.angle_alpha   90.00
_cell.angle_beta   90.00
_cell.angle_gamma   90.00
#
_symmetry.space_group_name_H-M   'P 1'
#
loop_
_entity.id
_entity.type
_entity.pdbx_description
1 polymer ?
#
loop_
_entity_poly.entity_id
_entity_poly.type
_entity_poly.pdbx_seq_one_letter_code
_entity_poly.pdbx_strand_id
1 'polypeptide(L)'
;MTRLSKQWIQHNQVGVYAVAVLIAIGVGLGLPGTSSILEPLINPVLAVLLYVTFLEIPFVRIRRAFRNSRFMAAALGMNFVVVPVVVFGLTRFLPQKPVLLVGAFMVLLTPCIDYVITFTDLAGGDAEQITAATPALMLVQLLLLPLYLWLFMGQQVAEFIEAGPFIEAFVVIIALPLALAWATELWADRSDRGEAWQ
;
A
#
# COMPACT_ATOMS: atom_id res chain seq x y z
N MET A 1 29.13 -15.19 -17.72
CA MET A 1 27.96 -14.32 -17.88
C MET A 1 26.79 -14.96 -17.14
N THR A 2 26.60 -14.61 -15.87
CA THR A 2 25.44 -15.03 -15.08
C THR A 2 24.19 -14.43 -15.72
N ARG A 3 23.38 -15.26 -16.37
CA ARG A 3 22.07 -14.81 -16.85
C ARG A 3 21.27 -14.39 -15.62
N LEU A 4 20.90 -13.11 -15.55
CA LEU A 4 19.93 -12.61 -14.58
C LEU A 4 18.61 -13.36 -14.82
N SER A 5 18.40 -14.47 -14.11
CA SER A 5 17.16 -15.24 -14.14
C SER A 5 16.21 -14.73 -13.06
N LYS A 6 14.90 -14.85 -13.29
CA LYS A 6 13.87 -14.47 -12.31
C LYS A 6 14.13 -15.10 -10.94
N GLN A 7 14.52 -16.38 -10.92
CA GLN A 7 14.88 -17.11 -9.69
C GLN A 7 16.10 -16.51 -8.97
N TRP A 8 17.12 -16.08 -9.71
CA TRP A 8 18.31 -15.47 -9.10
C TRP A 8 17.96 -14.13 -8.45
N ILE A 9 17.13 -13.31 -9.11
CA ILE A 9 16.67 -12.02 -8.57
C ILE A 9 15.83 -12.22 -7.31
N GLN A 10 14.90 -13.20 -7.31
CA GLN A 10 14.08 -13.52 -6.15
C GLN A 10 14.93 -14.01 -4.96
N HIS A 11 15.92 -14.87 -5.21
CA HIS A 11 16.79 -15.36 -4.14
C HIS A 11 17.70 -14.26 -3.56
N ASN A 12 18.13 -13.30 -4.38
CA ASN A 12 19.01 -12.20 -3.97
C ASN A 12 18.26 -10.87 -3.77
N GLN A 13 16.93 -10.92 -3.62
CA GLN A 13 16.06 -9.74 -3.65
C GLN A 13 16.44 -8.69 -2.61
N VAL A 14 16.79 -9.13 -1.39
CA VAL A 14 17.26 -8.23 -0.32
C VAL A 14 18.54 -7.48 -0.74
N GLY A 15 19.51 -8.18 -1.33
CA GLY A 15 20.76 -7.58 -1.79
C GLY A 15 20.55 -6.60 -2.94
N VAL A 16 19.69 -6.96 -3.89
CA VAL A 16 19.32 -6.08 -5.02
C VAL A 16 18.67 -4.80 -4.52
N TYR A 17 17.69 -4.89 -3.61
CA TYR A 17 17.05 -3.71 -3.03
C TYR A 17 18.00 -2.86 -2.19
N ALA A 18 18.85 -3.48 -1.37
CA ALA A 18 19.84 -2.76 -0.58
C ALA A 18 20.79 -1.95 -1.47
N VAL A 19 21.32 -2.57 -2.54
CA VAL A 19 22.21 -1.88 -3.49
C VAL A 19 21.46 -0.75 -4.21
N ALA A 20 20.22 -0.98 -4.66
CA ALA A 20 19.41 0.05 -5.29
C ALA A 20 19.17 1.26 -4.37
N VAL A 21 18.84 1.03 -3.09
CA VAL A 21 18.66 2.09 -2.09
C VAL A 21 19.96 2.85 -1.84
N LEU A 22 21.10 2.14 -1.73
CA LEU A 22 22.40 2.80 -1.55
C LEU A 22 22.77 3.69 -2.74
N ILE A 23 22.51 3.23 -3.96
CA ILE A 23 22.71 4.03 -5.18
C ILE A 23 21.78 5.25 -5.15
N ALA A 24 20.51 5.08 -4.82
CA ALA A 24 19.55 6.18 -4.74
C ALA A 24 19.97 7.25 -3.72
N ILE A 25 20.45 6.84 -2.54
CA ILE A 25 21.01 7.75 -1.53
C ILE A 25 22.26 8.46 -2.08
N GLY A 26 23.18 7.73 -2.71
CA GLY A 26 24.40 8.29 -3.28
C GLY A 26 24.13 9.33 -4.35
N VAL A 27 23.17 9.06 -5.25
CA VAL A 27 22.74 10.01 -6.28
C VAL A 27 22.02 11.20 -5.66
N GLY A 28 21.11 10.97 -4.71
CA GLY A 28 20.33 12.04 -4.06
C GLY A 28 21.21 13.02 -3.28
N LEU A 29 22.28 12.55 -2.65
CA LEU A 29 23.24 13.40 -1.93
C LEU A 29 24.31 14.00 -2.85
N GLY A 30 24.72 13.28 -3.90
CA GLY A 30 25.82 13.69 -4.79
C GLY A 30 25.41 14.65 -5.91
N LEU A 31 24.14 14.63 -6.33
CA LEU A 31 23.62 15.42 -7.44
C LEU A 31 22.30 16.11 -7.09
N PRO A 32 22.31 17.10 -6.17
CA PRO A 32 21.07 17.79 -5.75
C PRO A 32 20.36 18.53 -6.89
N GLY A 33 21.08 18.88 -7.98
CA GLY A 33 20.51 19.52 -9.17
C GLY A 33 19.61 18.61 -10.03
N THR A 34 19.57 17.30 -9.78
CA THR A 34 18.70 16.36 -10.53
C THR A 34 17.26 16.31 -9.99
N SER A 35 17.00 16.91 -8.83
CA SER A 35 15.69 16.99 -8.16
C SER A 35 14.59 17.51 -9.09
N SER A 36 14.84 18.60 -9.81
CA SER A 36 13.87 19.22 -10.72
C SER A 36 13.40 18.33 -11.87
N ILE A 37 14.20 17.33 -12.25
CA ILE A 37 13.87 16.35 -13.31
C ILE A 37 13.19 15.12 -12.71
N LEU A 38 13.60 14.70 -11.51
CA LEU A 38 13.13 13.47 -10.87
C LEU A 38 11.83 13.66 -10.08
N GLU A 39 11.62 14.82 -9.45
CA GLU A 39 10.42 15.11 -8.66
C GLU A 39 9.12 14.91 -9.46
N PRO A 40 8.99 15.43 -10.71
CA PRO A 40 7.78 15.22 -11.51
C PRO A 40 7.54 13.75 -11.89
N LEU A 41 8.58 12.92 -11.90
CA LEU A 41 8.49 11.49 -12.23
C LEU A 41 7.97 10.64 -11.07
N ILE A 42 7.98 11.15 -9.84
CA ILE A 42 7.53 10.42 -8.65
C ILE A 42 6.06 10.01 -8.81
N ASN A 43 5.16 10.96 -9.11
CA ASN A 43 3.73 10.68 -9.19
C ASN A 43 3.36 9.68 -10.31
N PRO A 44 3.85 9.81 -11.56
CA PRO A 44 3.62 8.82 -12.60
C PRO A 44 4.15 7.43 -12.25
N VAL A 45 5.37 7.34 -11.68
CA VAL A 45 5.96 6.06 -11.28
C VAL A 45 5.14 5.41 -10.18
N LEU A 46 4.70 6.18 -9.17
CA LEU A 46 3.80 5.69 -8.12
C LEU A 46 2.45 5.23 -8.68
N ALA A 47 1.85 5.98 -9.61
CA ALA A 47 0.58 5.59 -10.24
C ALA A 47 0.72 4.27 -11.01
N VAL A 48 1.81 4.09 -11.76
CA VAL A 48 2.11 2.83 -12.46
C VAL A 48 2.34 1.68 -11.47
N LEU A 49 3.12 1.90 -10.41
CA LEU A 49 3.36 0.91 -9.37
C LEU A 49 2.04 0.47 -8.72
N LEU A 50 1.21 1.41 -8.30
CA LEU A 50 -0.09 1.12 -7.70
C LEU A 50 -1.03 0.42 -8.67
N TYR A 51 -1.05 0.81 -9.94
CA TYR A 51 -1.83 0.11 -10.97
C TYR A 51 -1.41 -1.36 -11.08
N VAL A 52 -0.11 -1.64 -11.15
CA VAL A 52 0.42 -3.00 -11.20
C VAL A 52 0.09 -3.77 -9.93
N THR A 53 0.27 -3.17 -8.76
CA THR A 53 -0.10 -3.77 -7.47
C THR A 53 -1.60 -4.09 -7.41
N PHE A 54 -2.47 -3.18 -7.86
CA PHE A 54 -3.91 -3.43 -7.85
C PHE A 54 -4.33 -4.51 -8.85
N LEU A 55 -3.60 -4.72 -9.95
CA LEU A 55 -3.85 -5.86 -10.85
C LEU A 55 -3.54 -7.22 -10.20
N GLU A 56 -2.69 -7.27 -9.17
CA GLU A 56 -2.41 -8.50 -8.43
C GLU A 56 -3.54 -8.84 -7.43
N ILE A 57 -4.40 -7.86 -7.10
CA ILE A 57 -5.46 -8.02 -6.10
C ILE A 57 -6.74 -8.54 -6.78
N PRO A 58 -7.25 -9.72 -6.41
CA PRO A 58 -8.37 -10.35 -7.10
C PRO A 58 -9.73 -9.75 -6.69
N PHE A 59 -10.04 -8.53 -7.16
CA PHE A 59 -11.26 -7.80 -6.76
C PHE A 59 -12.54 -8.57 -7.12
N VAL A 60 -12.55 -9.25 -8.26
CA VAL A 60 -13.68 -10.08 -8.72
C VAL A 60 -14.01 -11.23 -7.75
N ARG A 61 -13.03 -11.66 -6.93
CA ARG A 61 -13.17 -12.77 -5.98
C ARG A 61 -13.38 -12.32 -4.53
N ILE A 62 -13.65 -11.04 -4.27
CA ILE A 62 -13.85 -10.48 -2.91
C ILE A 62 -14.90 -11.24 -2.09
N ARG A 63 -15.92 -11.85 -2.74
CA ARG A 63 -16.93 -12.65 -2.06
C ARG A 63 -16.34 -13.86 -1.31
N ARG A 64 -15.22 -14.42 -1.77
CA ARG A 64 -14.53 -15.52 -1.05
C ARG A 64 -13.98 -15.06 0.30
N ALA A 65 -13.59 -13.79 0.41
CA ALA A 65 -13.07 -13.21 1.65
C ALA A 65 -14.06 -13.29 2.81
N PHE A 66 -15.34 -13.05 2.52
CA PHE A 66 -16.43 -13.07 3.49
C PHE A 66 -16.93 -14.47 3.85
N ARG A 67 -16.42 -15.53 3.19
CA ARG A 67 -16.77 -16.92 3.53
C ARG A 67 -16.29 -17.29 4.93
N ASN A 68 -15.18 -16.71 5.39
CA ASN A 68 -14.65 -16.87 6.74
C ASN A 68 -14.84 -15.57 7.55
N SER A 69 -16.06 -15.36 8.05
CA SER A 69 -16.41 -14.15 8.80
C SER A 69 -15.60 -14.01 10.11
N ARG A 70 -15.21 -15.12 10.73
CA ARG A 70 -14.39 -15.11 11.96
C ARG A 70 -12.99 -14.56 11.67
N PHE A 71 -12.36 -15.02 10.60
CA PHE A 71 -11.08 -14.49 10.15
C PHE A 71 -11.20 -13.01 9.76
N MET A 72 -12.20 -12.65 8.95
CA MET A 72 -12.41 -11.27 8.52
C MET A 72 -12.62 -10.32 9.71
N ALA A 73 -13.44 -10.71 10.69
CA ALA A 73 -13.65 -9.92 11.91
C ALA A 73 -12.37 -9.77 12.73
N ALA A 74 -11.57 -10.84 12.86
CA ALA A 74 -10.28 -10.79 13.55
C ALA A 74 -9.28 -9.87 12.81
N ALA A 75 -9.19 -9.99 11.49
CA ALA A 75 -8.31 -9.15 10.67
C ALA A 75 -8.71 -7.67 10.73
N LEU A 76 -10.00 -7.35 10.59
CA LEU A 76 -10.52 -5.99 10.71
C LEU A 76 -10.31 -5.43 12.12
N GLY A 77 -10.64 -6.21 13.17
CA GLY A 77 -10.45 -5.78 14.56
C GLY A 77 -8.98 -5.55 14.90
N MET A 78 -8.08 -6.40 14.41
CA MET A 78 -6.65 -6.22 14.64
C MET A 78 -6.12 -4.97 13.93
N ASN A 79 -6.44 -4.78 12.65
CA ASN A 79 -5.92 -3.66 11.86
C ASN A 79 -6.58 -2.31 12.18
N PHE A 80 -7.85 -2.30 12.57
CA PHE A 80 -8.64 -1.07 12.74
C PHE A 80 -9.09 -0.81 14.17
N VAL A 81 -8.72 -1.65 15.14
CA VAL A 81 -8.95 -1.35 16.57
C VAL A 81 -7.66 -1.49 17.34
N VAL A 82 -7.03 -2.66 17.29
CA VAL A 82 -5.81 -2.93 18.08
C VAL A 82 -4.65 -2.07 17.61
N VAL A 83 -4.37 -2.05 16.30
CA VAL A 83 -3.27 -1.26 15.73
C VAL A 83 -3.44 0.24 16.05
N PRO A 84 -4.58 0.91 15.78
CA PRO A 84 -4.75 2.31 16.15
C PRO A 84 -4.50 2.63 17.62
N VAL A 85 -4.94 1.75 18.54
CA VAL A 85 -4.69 1.91 19.98
C VAL A 85 -3.20 1.81 20.30
N VAL A 86 -2.50 0.83 19.72
CA VAL A 86 -1.05 0.66 19.88
C VAL A 86 -0.30 1.87 19.31
N VAL A 87 -0.67 2.31 18.10
CA VAL A 87 -0.07 3.47 17.43
C VAL A 87 -0.27 4.74 18.26
N PHE A 88 -1.48 4.96 18.78
CA PHE A 88 -1.75 6.09 19.68
C PHE A 88 -0.85 6.06 20.92
N GLY A 89 -0.68 4.90 21.54
CA GLY A 89 0.24 4.73 22.67
C GLY A 89 1.70 5.02 22.30
N LEU A 90 2.17 4.49 21.16
CA LEU A 90 3.55 4.67 20.68
C LEU A 90 3.85 6.14 20.34
N THR A 91 2.92 6.83 19.66
CA THR A 91 3.08 8.24 19.29
C THR A 91 3.18 9.19 20.48
N ARG A 92 2.75 8.75 21.68
CA ARG A 92 2.97 9.54 22.90
C ARG A 92 4.44 9.70 23.28
N PHE A 93 5.28 8.75 22.89
CA PHE A 93 6.73 8.80 23.09
C PHE A 93 7.47 9.57 21.98
N LEU A 94 6.80 9.88 20.88
CA LEU A 94 7.38 10.65 19.78
C LEU A 94 7.40 12.16 20.10
N PRO A 95 8.32 12.92 19.48
CA PRO A 95 8.28 14.37 19.50
C PRO A 95 6.91 14.88 19.04
N GLN A 96 6.30 15.76 19.83
CA GLN A 96 4.96 16.31 19.57
C GLN A 96 5.01 17.42 18.51
N LYS A 97 5.67 17.13 17.38
CA LYS A 97 5.72 18.00 16.20
C LYS A 97 4.64 17.53 15.22
N PRO A 98 3.67 18.38 14.83
CA PRO A 98 2.56 17.97 13.98
C PRO A 98 2.99 17.27 12.69
N VAL A 99 3.98 17.80 11.98
CA VAL A 99 4.49 17.22 10.73
C VAL A 99 5.02 15.79 10.92
N LEU A 100 5.70 15.52 12.04
CA LEU A 100 6.23 14.18 12.33
C LEU A 100 5.10 13.21 12.70
N LEU A 101 4.12 13.68 13.47
CA LEU A 101 2.97 12.88 13.87
C LEU A 101 2.09 12.53 12.67
N VAL A 102 1.85 13.46 11.74
CA VAL A 102 1.13 13.20 10.49
C VAL A 102 1.80 12.07 9.72
N GLY A 103 3.11 12.18 9.47
CA GLY A 103 3.87 11.14 8.76
C GLY A 103 3.85 9.79 9.49
N ALA A 104 4.03 9.80 10.82
CA ALA A 104 3.98 8.60 11.64
C ALA A 104 2.61 7.92 11.57
N PHE A 105 1.52 8.68 11.75
CA PHE A 105 0.16 8.13 11.64
C PHE A 105 -0.15 7.63 10.24
N MET A 106 0.26 8.35 9.19
CA MET A 106 0.07 7.87 7.81
C MET A 106 0.78 6.54 7.58
N VAL A 107 2.02 6.36 8.05
CA VAL A 107 2.76 5.10 7.87
C VAL A 107 2.23 3.96 8.76
N LEU A 108 1.88 4.26 10.01
CA LEU A 108 1.52 3.22 10.99
C LEU A 108 0.03 2.80 10.91
N LEU A 109 -0.85 3.66 10.38
CA LEU A 109 -2.29 3.37 10.26
C LEU A 109 -2.72 2.93 8.86
N THR A 110 -1.80 2.91 7.89
CA THR A 110 -2.04 2.36 6.55
C THR A 110 -1.44 0.96 6.44
N PRO A 111 -2.17 -0.10 6.81
CA PRO A 111 -1.68 -1.45 6.63
C PRO A 111 -1.49 -1.77 5.14
N CYS A 112 -0.23 -1.89 4.70
CA CYS A 112 0.12 -2.44 3.40
C CYS A 112 0.07 -3.98 3.43
N ILE A 113 -0.50 -4.61 2.41
CA ILE A 113 -0.87 -6.03 2.47
C ILE A 113 0.05 -6.90 1.61
N ASP A 114 0.78 -6.30 0.67
CA ASP A 114 1.54 -7.01 -0.37
C ASP A 114 2.62 -7.94 0.20
N TYR A 115 3.45 -7.45 1.13
CA TYR A 115 4.48 -8.28 1.77
C TYR A 115 3.92 -9.30 2.76
N VAL A 116 2.77 -9.00 3.38
CA VAL A 116 2.15 -9.85 4.40
C VAL A 116 1.71 -11.18 3.79
N ILE A 117 1.28 -11.20 2.54
CA ILE A 117 0.90 -12.42 1.82
C ILE A 117 2.10 -13.37 1.74
N THR A 118 3.25 -12.89 1.25
CA THR A 118 4.49 -13.68 1.14
C THR A 118 4.98 -14.17 2.51
N PHE A 119 4.96 -13.32 3.53
CA PHE A 119 5.37 -13.74 4.88
C PHE A 119 4.40 -14.75 5.50
N THR A 120 3.11 -14.64 5.20
CA THR A 120 2.11 -15.61 5.67
C THR A 120 2.35 -16.96 5.02
N ASP A 121 2.61 -16.98 3.71
CA ASP A 121 2.94 -18.22 2.99
C ASP A 121 4.20 -18.87 3.55
N LEU A 122 5.26 -18.08 3.78
CA LEU A 122 6.51 -18.55 4.41
C LEU A 122 6.30 -19.06 5.84
N ALA A 123 5.35 -18.49 6.60
CA ALA A 123 5.01 -18.91 7.95
C ALA A 123 4.06 -20.12 7.99
N GLY A 124 3.65 -20.66 6.83
CA GLY A 124 2.69 -21.77 6.73
C GLY A 124 1.25 -21.36 7.05
N GLY A 125 0.93 -20.07 6.94
CA GLY A 125 -0.43 -19.54 7.10
C GLY A 125 -1.25 -19.61 5.81
N ASP A 126 -2.51 -19.18 5.90
CA ASP A 126 -3.45 -19.19 4.77
C ASP A 126 -3.29 -17.93 3.90
N ALA A 127 -2.34 -17.98 2.96
CA ALA A 127 -2.08 -16.88 2.02
C ALA A 127 -3.27 -16.61 1.09
N GLU A 128 -4.07 -17.62 0.74
CA GLU A 128 -5.29 -17.45 -0.08
C GLU A 128 -6.32 -16.62 0.68
N GLN A 129 -6.55 -16.92 1.96
CA GLN A 129 -7.51 -16.22 2.81
C GLN A 129 -7.08 -14.77 3.09
N ILE A 130 -5.78 -14.48 3.24
CA ILE A 130 -5.27 -13.11 3.34
C ILE A 130 -5.45 -12.38 2.02
N THR A 131 -5.04 -12.98 0.91
CA THR A 131 -5.16 -12.38 -0.44
C THR A 131 -6.61 -12.06 -0.77
N ALA A 132 -7.54 -12.94 -0.37
CA ALA A 132 -8.97 -12.69 -0.52
C ALA A 132 -9.45 -11.52 0.35
N ALA A 133 -8.90 -11.34 1.55
CA ALA A 133 -9.25 -10.25 2.46
C ALA A 133 -8.61 -8.89 2.11
N THR A 134 -7.53 -8.90 1.33
CA THR A 134 -6.80 -7.71 0.86
C THR A 134 -7.69 -6.58 0.36
N PRO A 135 -8.64 -6.80 -0.58
CA PRO A 135 -9.49 -5.72 -1.09
C PRO A 135 -10.34 -5.07 -0.01
N ALA A 136 -10.89 -5.87 0.91
CA ALA A 136 -11.75 -5.37 1.98
C ALA A 136 -10.95 -4.53 2.98
N LEU A 137 -9.77 -5.01 3.38
CA LEU A 137 -8.85 -4.27 4.25
C LEU A 137 -8.41 -2.95 3.59
N MET A 138 -8.05 -3.00 2.30
CA MET A 138 -7.63 -1.82 1.53
C MET A 138 -8.74 -0.77 1.41
N LEU A 139 -9.99 -1.17 1.19
CA LEU A 139 -11.12 -0.22 1.13
C LEU A 139 -11.43 0.38 2.51
N VAL A 140 -11.43 -0.45 3.56
CA VAL A 140 -11.71 0.02 4.92
C VAL A 140 -10.62 0.97 5.42
N GLN A 141 -9.33 0.70 5.15
CA GLN A 141 -8.26 1.64 5.53
C GLN A 141 -8.43 2.99 4.85
N LEU A 142 -8.88 3.00 3.60
CA LEU A 142 -9.02 4.21 2.80
C LEU A 142 -10.07 5.15 3.36
N LEU A 143 -11.15 4.57 3.88
CA LEU A 143 -12.25 5.28 4.52
C LEU A 143 -11.88 5.70 5.95
N LEU A 144 -11.17 4.86 6.71
CA LEU A 144 -10.86 5.12 8.11
C LEU A 144 -9.63 6.02 8.32
N LEU A 145 -8.68 6.05 7.39
CA LEU A 145 -7.48 6.88 7.51
C LEU A 145 -7.80 8.37 7.77
N PRO A 146 -8.64 9.06 6.97
CA PRO A 146 -8.95 10.46 7.24
C PRO A 146 -9.64 10.64 8.62
N LEU A 147 -10.46 9.67 9.03
CA LEU A 147 -11.11 9.68 10.33
C LEU A 147 -10.10 9.54 11.48
N TYR A 148 -9.11 8.64 11.36
CA TYR A 148 -8.09 8.48 12.40
C TYR A 148 -7.17 9.69 12.51
N LEU A 149 -6.77 10.28 11.38
CA LEU A 149 -5.97 11.49 11.39
C LEU A 149 -6.72 12.60 12.12
N TRP A 150 -8.00 12.81 11.79
CA TRP A 150 -8.85 13.77 12.49
C TRP A 150 -9.00 13.45 13.98
N LEU A 151 -9.19 12.18 14.35
CA LEU A 151 -9.36 11.75 15.73
C LEU A 151 -8.10 11.97 16.58
N PHE A 152 -6.92 11.64 16.07
CA PHE A 152 -5.67 11.68 16.84
C PHE A 152 -5.00 13.05 16.87
N MET A 153 -5.24 13.90 15.86
CA MET A 153 -4.60 15.21 15.75
C MET A 153 -5.60 16.39 15.84
N GLY A 154 -6.91 16.13 15.83
CA GLY A 154 -7.94 17.16 16.01
C GLY A 154 -7.92 18.24 14.93
N GLN A 155 -8.13 19.50 15.32
CA GLN A 155 -8.13 20.64 14.39
C GLN A 155 -6.75 20.96 13.79
N GLN A 156 -5.66 20.47 14.39
CA GLN A 156 -4.30 20.69 13.87
C GLN A 156 -4.12 20.01 12.50
N VAL A 157 -4.89 18.96 12.19
CA VAL A 157 -4.90 18.34 10.85
C VAL A 157 -5.30 19.33 9.77
N ALA A 158 -6.27 20.20 10.05
CA ALA A 158 -6.79 21.15 9.05
C ALA A 158 -5.76 22.24 8.70
N GLU A 159 -4.75 22.49 9.54
CA GLU A 159 -3.67 23.43 9.26
C GLU A 159 -2.57 22.83 8.37
N PHE A 160 -2.40 21.50 8.37
CA PHE A 160 -1.33 20.82 7.63
C PHE A 160 -1.84 20.00 6.44
N ILE A 161 -3.12 19.64 6.42
CA ILE A 161 -3.76 18.88 5.35
C ILE A 161 -4.89 19.73 4.78
N GLU A 162 -4.60 20.42 3.68
CA GLU A 162 -5.65 20.98 2.85
C GLU A 162 -6.45 19.82 2.22
N ALA A 163 -7.74 19.76 2.51
CA ALA A 163 -8.60 18.68 2.02
C ALA A 163 -8.62 18.58 0.49
N GLY A 164 -8.47 19.70 -0.23
CA GLY A 164 -8.46 19.75 -1.70
C GLY A 164 -7.31 18.93 -2.32
N PRO A 165 -6.04 19.31 -2.10
CA PRO A 165 -4.89 18.57 -2.61
C PRO A 165 -4.85 17.11 -2.14
N PHE A 166 -5.30 16.83 -0.92
CA PHE A 166 -5.39 15.46 -0.41
C PHE A 166 -6.40 14.61 -1.18
N ILE A 167 -7.60 15.14 -1.43
CA ILE A 167 -8.63 14.45 -2.22
C ILE A 167 -8.17 14.29 -3.67
N GLU A 168 -7.51 15.30 -4.25
CA GLU A 168 -6.97 15.21 -5.60
C GLU A 168 -5.92 14.11 -5.70
N ALA A 169 -4.91 14.11 -4.82
CA ALA A 169 -3.89 13.06 -4.76
C ALA A 169 -4.52 11.69 -4.55
N PHE A 170 -5.51 11.58 -3.66
CA PHE A 170 -6.26 10.36 -3.41
C PHE A 170 -6.96 9.85 -4.68
N VAL A 171 -7.69 10.72 -5.39
CA VAL A 171 -8.44 10.34 -6.59
C VAL A 171 -7.48 9.96 -7.72
N VAL A 172 -6.42 10.73 -7.94
CA VAL A 172 -5.50 10.56 -9.07
C VAL A 172 -4.54 9.39 -8.86
N ILE A 173 -3.98 9.24 -7.66
CA ILE A 173 -2.93 8.25 -7.38
C ILE A 173 -3.53 6.91 -6.91
N ILE A 174 -4.69 6.91 -6.27
CA ILE A 174 -5.29 5.69 -5.71
C ILE A 174 -6.56 5.31 -6.46
N ALA A 175 -7.60 6.15 -6.45
CA ALA A 175 -8.91 5.76 -6.96
C ALA A 175 -8.89 5.47 -8.47
N LEU A 176 -8.15 6.25 -9.25
CA LEU A 176 -8.04 6.08 -10.69
C LEU A 176 -7.28 4.80 -11.08
N PRO A 177 -6.04 4.52 -10.60
CA PRO A 177 -5.37 3.24 -10.84
C PRO A 177 -6.20 2.04 -10.38
N LEU A 178 -6.90 2.17 -9.25
CA LEU A 178 -7.77 1.13 -8.73
C LEU A 178 -8.95 0.84 -9.68
N ALA A 179 -9.63 1.89 -10.14
CA ALA A 179 -10.74 1.75 -11.08
C ALA A 179 -10.28 1.17 -12.42
N LEU A 180 -9.11 1.59 -12.90
CA LEU A 180 -8.50 1.05 -14.12
C LEU A 180 -8.14 -0.43 -13.96
N ALA A 181 -7.53 -0.82 -12.84
CA ALA A 181 -7.19 -2.21 -12.57
C ALA A 181 -8.45 -3.08 -12.54
N TRP A 182 -9.49 -2.62 -11.83
CA TRP A 182 -10.77 -3.33 -11.77
C TRP A 182 -11.45 -3.44 -13.13
N ALA A 183 -11.43 -2.39 -13.96
CA ALA A 183 -11.94 -2.43 -15.32
C ALA A 183 -11.15 -3.43 -16.20
N THR A 184 -9.83 -3.47 -16.06
CA THR A 184 -8.96 -4.44 -16.75
C THR A 184 -9.28 -5.87 -16.33
N GLU A 185 -9.45 -6.14 -15.03
CA GLU A 185 -9.85 -7.47 -14.53
C GLU A 185 -11.21 -7.90 -15.07
N LEU A 186 -12.22 -7.03 -15.02
CA LEU A 186 -13.57 -7.31 -15.52
C LEU A 186 -13.59 -7.58 -17.04
N TRP A 187 -12.69 -6.93 -17.79
CA TRP A 187 -12.56 -7.18 -19.23
C TRP A 187 -11.82 -8.50 -19.49
N ALA A 188 -10.77 -8.81 -18.73
CA ALA A 188 -10.06 -10.07 -18.85
C ALA A 188 -10.96 -11.28 -18.56
N ASP A 189 -11.80 -11.20 -17.52
CA ASP A 189 -12.72 -12.28 -17.12
C ASP A 189 -13.86 -12.53 -18.15
N ARG A 190 -14.13 -11.54 -19.03
CA ARG A 190 -15.17 -11.63 -20.08
C ARG A 190 -14.64 -11.95 -21.47
N SER A 191 -13.32 -12.02 -21.64
CA SER A 191 -12.66 -12.18 -22.95
C SER A 191 -12.02 -13.56 -23.04
N ASP A 192 -12.28 -14.31 -24.13
CA ASP A 192 -11.66 -15.63 -24.40
C ASP A 192 -10.12 -15.59 -24.40
N ARG A 193 -9.53 -14.40 -24.59
CA ARG A 193 -8.07 -14.18 -24.49
C ARG A 193 -7.57 -14.06 -23.05
N GLY A 194 -8.41 -13.76 -22.08
CA GLY A 194 -8.04 -13.71 -20.65
C GLY A 194 -7.92 -15.10 -20.02
N GLU A 195 -8.79 -16.04 -20.39
CA GLU A 195 -8.69 -17.45 -19.98
C GLU A 195 -7.39 -18.13 -20.46
N ALA A 196 -6.82 -17.68 -21.58
CA ALA A 196 -5.57 -18.24 -22.11
C ALA A 196 -4.31 -17.84 -21.30
N TRP A 197 -4.40 -16.86 -20.40
CA TRP A 197 -3.27 -16.33 -19.61
C TRP A 197 -3.46 -16.42 -18.08
N GLN A 198 -4.60 -16.92 -17.60
CA GLN A 198 -4.82 -17.27 -16.18
C GLN A 198 -4.27 -18.66 -15.87
#